data_AF-A0A2E9L7E3-F1
#
_entry.id   AF-A0A2E9L7E3-F1
#
_cell.length_a   1.000
_cell.length_b   1.000
_cell.length_c   1.000
_cell.angle_alpha   90.00
_cell.angle_beta   90.00
_cell.angle_gamma   90.00
#
_symmetry.space_group_name_H-M   'P 1'
#
loop_
_entity.id
_entity.type
_entity.pdbx_description
1 polymer ?
#
loop_
_entity_poly.entity_id
_entity_poly.type
_entity_poly.pdbx_seq_one_letter_code
_entity_poly.pdbx_strand_id
1 'polypeptide(L)'
;MDRENSMSEERHIPGPPSELADTLNHWRELFQRKHAEDFENLKGITAMEEPIFSFLVDYADIDEDDLLSLRFNEFPEETVEQANEVLRSMGAEYTDVRCVLRPILFPDEKLRTVSSLRMRDRGELVSLIVKIHDVGPRIGYLKKALYTCIACGHREEIKQRIARERKRPRGPCRVCLEDAEKALEGQVSYSLYKRLESLLQLTAEGSFYQDIQYLNVHDATGQNEQPIQIIVDDEYVDRHQPGEIIRINGIVYIDPIPDRNFIKDTRRILQVRALSIQEVS
;
A
#
# COMPACT_ATOMS: atom_id res chain seq x y z
N MET A 1 -13.77 52.52 -28.72
CA MET A 1 -12.93 52.23 -27.55
C MET A 1 -13.48 50.92 -27.04
N ASP A 2 -13.08 49.82 -27.67
CA ASP A 2 -13.59 48.48 -27.38
C ASP A 2 -12.40 47.54 -27.24
N ARG A 3 -12.46 46.77 -26.15
CA ARG A 3 -11.45 45.82 -25.68
C ARG A 3 -11.61 44.51 -26.44
N GLU A 4 -10.55 44.06 -27.10
CA GLU A 4 -10.39 42.64 -27.45
C GLU A 4 -9.25 42.07 -26.61
N ASN A 5 -9.63 41.28 -25.60
CA ASN A 5 -8.74 40.43 -24.83
C ASN A 5 -8.57 39.13 -25.63
N SER A 6 -7.43 38.97 -26.30
CA SER A 6 -7.05 37.71 -26.92
C SER A 6 -6.66 36.73 -25.82
N MET A 7 -7.53 35.76 -25.58
CA MET A 7 -7.28 34.58 -24.76
C MET A 7 -6.25 33.71 -25.49
N SER A 8 -5.03 33.66 -24.97
CA SER A 8 -4.06 32.63 -25.35
C SER A 8 -4.53 31.30 -24.76
N GLU A 9 -5.13 30.45 -25.60
CA GLU A 9 -5.30 29.03 -25.29
C GLU A 9 -3.91 28.40 -25.15
N GLU A 10 -3.48 28.20 -23.90
CA GLU A 10 -2.36 27.33 -23.59
C GLU A 10 -2.72 25.92 -24.06
N ARG A 11 -2.17 25.54 -25.21
CA ARG A 11 -2.17 24.15 -25.67
C ARG A 11 -1.43 23.32 -24.63
N HIS A 12 -2.19 22.64 -23.79
CA HIS A 12 -1.68 21.56 -22.96
C HIS A 12 -1.20 20.45 -23.91
N ILE A 13 0.09 20.42 -24.19
CA ILE A 13 0.73 19.30 -24.87
C ILE A 13 0.97 18.26 -23.77
N PRO A 14 0.26 17.12 -23.74
CA PRO A 14 0.62 16.05 -22.83
C PRO A 14 2.04 15.62 -23.22
N GLY A 15 2.95 15.61 -22.25
CA GLY A 15 4.24 14.93 -22.43
C GLY A 15 4.00 13.47 -22.83
N PRO A 16 5.04 12.75 -23.32
CA PRO A 16 4.91 11.31 -23.56
C PRO A 16 4.31 10.66 -22.30
N PRO A 17 3.34 9.74 -22.46
CA PRO A 17 2.75 9.08 -21.31
C PRO A 17 3.86 8.50 -20.44
N SER A 18 3.94 8.93 -19.18
CA SER A 18 4.81 8.25 -18.23
C SER A 18 4.27 6.84 -18.03
N GLU A 19 5.13 5.82 -17.91
CA GLU A 19 4.67 4.43 -17.65
C GLU A 19 3.67 4.32 -16.47
N LEU A 20 3.79 5.23 -15.51
CA LEU A 20 2.83 5.38 -14.41
C LEU A 20 1.44 5.79 -14.92
N ALA A 21 1.36 6.80 -15.76
CA ALA A 21 0.10 7.27 -16.35
C ALA A 21 -0.58 6.16 -17.17
N ASP A 22 0.20 5.39 -17.94
CA ASP A 22 -0.33 4.24 -18.69
C ASP A 22 -0.90 3.18 -17.73
N THR A 23 -0.14 2.82 -16.69
CA THR A 23 -0.60 1.83 -15.71
C THR A 23 -1.88 2.29 -15.00
N LEU A 24 -1.99 3.57 -14.64
CA LEU A 24 -3.20 4.15 -14.03
C LEU A 24 -4.39 4.16 -15.00
N ASN A 25 -4.17 4.39 -16.29
CA ASN A 25 -5.21 4.37 -17.30
C ASN A 25 -5.73 2.95 -17.54
N HIS A 26 -4.86 1.96 -17.65
CA HIS A 26 -5.25 0.55 -17.79
C HIS A 26 -6.07 0.06 -16.60
N TRP A 27 -5.69 0.44 -15.37
CA TRP A 27 -6.51 0.19 -14.18
C TRP A 27 -7.91 0.82 -14.30
N ARG A 28 -7.98 2.08 -14.72
CA ARG A 28 -9.25 2.79 -14.89
C ARG A 28 -10.14 2.07 -15.91
N GLU A 29 -9.58 1.66 -17.04
CA GLU A 29 -10.30 0.92 -18.08
C GLU A 29 -10.81 -0.44 -17.58
N LEU A 30 -9.98 -1.19 -16.85
CA LEU A 30 -10.39 -2.45 -16.23
C LEU A 30 -11.57 -2.24 -15.27
N PHE A 31 -11.47 -1.26 -14.36
CA PHE A 31 -12.53 -0.97 -13.40
C PHE A 31 -13.81 -0.48 -14.06
N GLN A 32 -13.73 0.36 -15.10
CA GLN A 32 -14.90 0.78 -15.88
C GLN A 32 -15.56 -0.38 -16.63
N ARG A 33 -14.77 -1.31 -17.17
CA ARG A 33 -15.28 -2.46 -17.91
C ARG A 33 -15.93 -3.50 -17.01
N LYS A 34 -15.34 -3.78 -15.84
CA LYS A 34 -15.69 -4.93 -14.99
C LYS A 34 -16.46 -4.57 -13.72
N HIS A 35 -16.30 -3.33 -13.22
CA HIS A 35 -16.80 -2.90 -11.92
C HIS A 35 -17.65 -1.62 -11.97
N ALA A 36 -18.17 -1.25 -13.15
CA ALA A 36 -19.03 -0.06 -13.27
C ALA A 36 -20.29 -0.14 -12.38
N GLU A 37 -20.91 -1.32 -12.29
CA GLU A 37 -22.08 -1.53 -11.42
C GLU A 37 -21.73 -1.42 -9.94
N ASP A 38 -20.54 -1.86 -9.52
CA ASP A 38 -20.07 -1.72 -8.14
C ASP A 38 -19.96 -0.25 -7.72
N PHE A 39 -19.46 0.64 -8.61
CA PHE A 39 -19.45 2.08 -8.33
C PHE A 39 -20.85 2.67 -8.19
N GLU A 40 -21.80 2.21 -8.99
CA GLU A 40 -23.20 2.65 -8.86
C GLU A 40 -23.81 2.17 -7.53
N ASN A 41 -23.47 0.96 -7.08
CA ASN A 41 -23.91 0.41 -5.80
C ASN A 41 -23.30 1.12 -4.58
N LEU A 42 -22.18 1.82 -4.74
CA LEU A 42 -21.60 2.66 -3.68
C LEU A 42 -22.44 3.90 -3.37
N LYS A 43 -23.38 4.30 -4.25
CA LYS A 43 -24.22 5.48 -4.03
C LYS A 43 -25.08 5.31 -2.78
N GLY A 44 -24.85 6.17 -1.81
CA GLY A 44 -25.60 6.19 -0.55
C GLY A 44 -24.99 5.33 0.56
N ILE A 45 -23.94 4.56 0.28
CA ILE A 45 -23.11 3.94 1.32
C ILE A 45 -22.16 5.01 1.84
N THR A 46 -22.10 5.16 3.15
CA THR A 46 -21.22 6.12 3.81
C THR A 46 -20.13 5.43 4.61
N ALA A 47 -18.99 6.09 4.79
CA ALA A 47 -17.88 5.57 5.58
C ALA A 47 -18.24 5.31 7.06
N MET A 48 -19.36 5.85 7.55
CA MET A 48 -19.88 5.55 8.89
C MET A 48 -20.53 4.16 8.98
N GLU A 49 -21.15 3.70 7.90
CA GLU A 49 -21.82 2.40 7.83
C GLU A 49 -20.84 1.31 7.41
N GLU A 50 -20.09 1.56 6.35
CA GLU A 50 -19.11 0.63 5.80
C GLU A 50 -17.82 1.41 5.48
N PRO A 51 -16.81 1.40 6.37
CA PRO A 51 -15.63 2.26 6.18
C PRO A 51 -14.74 1.84 5.01
N ILE A 52 -14.88 0.59 4.54
CA ILE A 52 -14.01 -0.03 3.54
C ILE A 52 -14.88 -0.86 2.60
N PHE A 53 -14.76 -0.60 1.30
CA PHE A 53 -15.40 -1.41 0.27
C PHE A 53 -14.33 -2.14 -0.55
N SER A 54 -14.50 -3.46 -0.67
CA SER A 54 -13.55 -4.33 -1.35
C SER A 54 -13.98 -4.61 -2.79
N PHE A 55 -13.18 -4.14 -3.75
CA PHE A 55 -13.34 -4.49 -5.15
C PHE A 55 -12.65 -5.83 -5.41
N LEU A 56 -13.46 -6.89 -5.48
CA LEU A 56 -13.00 -8.24 -5.80
C LEU A 56 -12.70 -8.35 -7.29
N VAL A 57 -11.42 -8.38 -7.67
CA VAL A 57 -11.01 -8.46 -9.09
C VAL A 57 -10.44 -9.85 -9.37
N ASP A 58 -10.95 -10.54 -10.37
CA ASP A 58 -10.36 -11.80 -10.81
C ASP A 58 -8.93 -11.56 -11.31
N TYR A 59 -7.97 -12.36 -10.85
CA TYR A 59 -6.60 -12.30 -11.36
C TYR A 59 -6.56 -12.48 -12.88
N ALA A 60 -7.43 -13.29 -13.46
CA ALA A 60 -7.49 -13.48 -14.91
C ALA A 60 -7.76 -12.16 -15.66
N ASP A 61 -8.58 -11.26 -15.10
CA ASP A 61 -8.86 -9.96 -15.72
C ASP A 61 -7.65 -9.01 -15.67
N ILE A 62 -6.79 -9.15 -14.65
CA ILE A 62 -5.52 -8.43 -14.55
C ILE A 62 -4.51 -9.02 -15.55
N ASP A 63 -4.52 -10.34 -15.72
CA ASP A 63 -3.59 -11.08 -16.58
C ASP A 63 -3.90 -10.94 -18.08
N GLU A 64 -5.17 -10.69 -18.44
CA GLU A 64 -5.60 -10.38 -19.81
C GLU A 64 -5.01 -9.08 -20.37
N ASP A 65 -4.59 -8.16 -19.49
CA ASP A 65 -3.97 -6.89 -19.87
C ASP A 65 -2.45 -7.02 -19.78
N ASP A 66 -1.75 -6.94 -20.92
CA ASP A 66 -0.29 -7.15 -20.99
C ASP A 66 0.51 -6.26 -20.02
N LEU A 67 0.10 -4.99 -19.87
CA LEU A 67 0.81 -4.04 -19.01
C LEU A 67 0.52 -4.33 -17.53
N LEU A 68 -0.75 -4.55 -17.18
CA LEU A 68 -1.11 -4.89 -15.81
C LEU A 68 -0.54 -6.24 -15.40
N SER A 69 -0.57 -7.25 -16.26
CA SER A 69 0.05 -8.55 -16.02
C SER A 69 1.54 -8.40 -15.71
N LEU A 70 2.29 -7.71 -16.57
CA LEU A 70 3.71 -7.48 -16.35
C LEU A 70 3.97 -6.77 -15.01
N ARG A 71 3.29 -5.64 -14.80
CA ARG A 71 3.50 -4.79 -13.61
C ARG A 71 3.09 -5.49 -12.33
N PHE A 72 1.95 -6.16 -12.33
CA PHE A 72 1.41 -6.83 -11.17
C PHE A 72 2.28 -8.03 -10.76
N ASN A 73 2.92 -8.72 -11.71
CA ASN A 73 3.85 -9.81 -11.41
C ASN A 73 5.23 -9.31 -10.94
N GLU A 74 5.77 -8.25 -11.56
CA GLU A 74 7.12 -7.75 -11.22
C GLU A 74 7.14 -6.80 -10.01
N PHE A 75 6.10 -5.98 -9.86
CA PHE A 75 5.99 -4.91 -8.87
C PHE A 75 4.62 -4.91 -8.15
N PRO A 76 4.17 -6.04 -7.58
CA PRO A 76 2.80 -6.20 -7.08
C PRO A 76 2.39 -5.14 -6.05
N GLU A 77 3.28 -4.75 -5.14
CA GLU A 77 2.97 -3.74 -4.12
C GLU A 77 2.68 -2.37 -4.75
N GLU A 78 3.51 -1.94 -5.70
CA GLU A 78 3.36 -0.65 -6.36
C GLU A 78 2.12 -0.64 -7.27
N THR A 79 1.88 -1.74 -7.99
CA THR A 79 0.72 -1.87 -8.88
C THR A 79 -0.59 -1.91 -8.09
N VAL A 80 -0.64 -2.57 -6.92
CA VAL A 80 -1.81 -2.53 -6.02
C VAL A 80 -2.02 -1.13 -5.45
N GLU A 81 -0.96 -0.41 -5.10
CA GLU A 81 -1.09 0.98 -4.63
C GLU A 81 -1.66 1.90 -5.71
N GLN A 82 -1.20 1.76 -6.96
CA GLN A 82 -1.72 2.50 -8.11
C GLN A 82 -3.19 2.17 -8.37
N ALA A 83 -3.57 0.89 -8.30
CA ALA A 83 -4.97 0.48 -8.43
C ALA A 83 -5.86 1.14 -7.36
N ASN A 84 -5.40 1.15 -6.10
CA ASN A 84 -6.11 1.80 -4.99
C ASN A 84 -6.20 3.34 -5.13
N GLU A 85 -5.22 3.96 -5.80
CA GLU A 85 -5.29 5.38 -6.15
C GLU A 85 -6.37 5.64 -7.19
N VAL A 86 -6.44 4.81 -8.23
CA VAL A 86 -7.49 4.88 -9.26
C VAL A 86 -8.87 4.66 -8.65
N LEU A 87 -9.05 3.61 -7.84
CA LEU A 87 -10.31 3.34 -7.13
C LEU A 87 -10.73 4.51 -6.25
N ARG A 88 -9.80 5.13 -5.52
CA ARG A 88 -10.08 6.33 -4.72
C ARG A 88 -10.55 7.49 -5.58
N SER A 89 -9.89 7.74 -6.71
CA SER A 89 -10.25 8.82 -7.61
C SER A 89 -11.62 8.61 -8.25
N MET A 90 -11.92 7.38 -8.68
CA MET A 90 -13.21 7.05 -9.29
C MET A 90 -14.34 7.03 -8.25
N GLY A 91 -14.11 6.41 -7.09
CA GLY A 91 -15.10 6.29 -6.01
C GLY A 91 -15.46 7.61 -5.35
N ALA A 92 -14.58 8.62 -5.38
CA ALA A 92 -14.84 9.93 -4.77
C ALA A 92 -16.04 10.67 -5.37
N GLU A 93 -16.49 10.31 -6.57
CA GLU A 93 -17.71 10.86 -7.18
C GLU A 93 -19.00 10.25 -6.58
N TYR A 94 -18.87 9.10 -5.91
CA TYR A 94 -19.98 8.26 -5.47
C TYR A 94 -20.10 8.20 -3.94
N THR A 95 -18.96 8.17 -3.24
CA THR A 95 -18.90 7.87 -1.80
C THR A 95 -17.62 8.41 -1.14
N ASP A 96 -17.66 8.55 0.19
CA ASP A 96 -16.49 8.78 1.05
C ASP A 96 -15.84 7.49 1.57
N VAL A 97 -16.42 6.33 1.25
CA VAL A 97 -15.92 5.00 1.61
C VAL A 97 -14.56 4.73 0.99
N ARG A 98 -13.65 4.12 1.75
CA ARG A 98 -12.34 3.74 1.22
C ARG A 98 -12.45 2.48 0.37
N CYS A 99 -12.33 2.65 -0.94
CA CYS A 99 -12.28 1.56 -1.90
C CYS A 99 -10.89 0.89 -1.92
N VAL A 100 -10.85 -0.44 -1.90
CA VAL A 100 -9.60 -1.24 -1.89
C VAL A 100 -9.68 -2.37 -2.90
N LEU A 101 -8.62 -2.55 -3.70
CA LEU A 101 -8.42 -3.67 -4.61
C LEU A 101 -8.17 -4.97 -3.82
N ARG A 102 -8.97 -6.00 -4.08
CA ARG A 102 -8.80 -7.36 -3.56
C ARG A 102 -8.74 -8.35 -4.72
N PRO A 103 -7.53 -8.71 -5.19
CA PRO A 103 -7.37 -9.59 -6.34
C PRO A 103 -7.61 -11.04 -5.91
N ILE A 104 -8.57 -11.74 -6.51
CA ILE A 104 -9.02 -13.10 -6.14
C ILE A 104 -8.68 -14.11 -7.24
N LEU A 105 -8.99 -15.40 -7.02
CA LEU A 105 -8.85 -16.45 -8.04
C LEU A 105 -7.46 -16.56 -8.68
N PHE A 106 -6.40 -16.46 -7.87
CA PHE A 106 -5.03 -16.65 -8.37
C PHE A 106 -4.89 -18.04 -9.04
N PRO A 107 -4.13 -18.14 -10.13
CA PRO A 107 -4.00 -19.40 -10.86
C PRO A 107 -3.11 -20.38 -10.09
N ASP A 108 -3.24 -21.68 -10.38
CA ASP A 108 -2.59 -22.76 -9.63
C ASP A 108 -1.06 -22.70 -9.69
N GLU A 109 -0.48 -22.06 -10.71
CA GLU A 109 0.96 -21.84 -10.82
C GLU A 109 1.50 -20.95 -9.68
N LYS A 110 0.63 -20.14 -9.06
CA LYS A 110 0.95 -19.34 -7.87
C LYS A 110 0.69 -20.09 -6.56
N LEU A 111 0.05 -21.26 -6.61
CA LEU A 111 -0.18 -22.07 -5.42
C LEU A 111 1.14 -22.57 -4.85
N ARG A 112 1.35 -22.31 -3.57
CA ARG A 112 2.53 -22.73 -2.81
C ARG A 112 2.10 -23.30 -1.48
N THR A 113 2.96 -24.13 -0.90
CA THR A 113 2.84 -24.56 0.49
C THR A 113 3.72 -23.65 1.35
N VAL A 114 3.31 -23.39 2.59
CA VAL A 114 4.07 -22.67 3.61
C VAL A 114 5.48 -23.24 3.72
N SER A 115 5.59 -24.57 3.78
CA SER A 115 6.85 -25.31 3.80
C SER A 115 7.74 -25.11 2.56
N SER A 116 7.18 -24.72 1.42
CA SER A 116 7.92 -24.47 0.17
C SER A 116 8.51 -23.06 0.07
N LEU A 117 7.99 -22.10 0.85
CA LEU A 117 8.43 -20.70 0.78
C LEU A 117 9.89 -20.53 1.20
N ARG A 118 10.62 -19.70 0.47
CA ARG A 118 12.05 -19.41 0.66
C ARG A 118 12.29 -17.90 0.59
N MET A 119 13.45 -17.47 1.08
CA MET A 119 13.88 -16.06 1.05
C MET A 119 14.00 -15.48 -0.37
N ARG A 120 14.17 -16.34 -1.39
CA ARG A 120 14.23 -15.94 -2.80
C ARG A 120 12.87 -15.54 -3.36
N ASP A 121 11.78 -16.04 -2.77
CA ASP A 121 10.42 -15.79 -3.21
C ASP A 121 9.94 -14.39 -2.74
N ARG A 122 10.83 -13.60 -2.10
CA ARG A 122 10.54 -12.25 -1.62
C ARG A 122 10.02 -11.37 -2.75
N GLY A 123 8.85 -10.77 -2.53
CA GLY A 123 8.20 -9.87 -3.47
C GLY A 123 7.35 -10.62 -4.51
N GLU A 124 7.38 -11.95 -4.54
CA GLU A 124 6.54 -12.72 -5.44
C GLU A 124 5.09 -12.81 -4.92
N LEU A 125 4.16 -12.89 -5.88
CA LEU A 125 2.76 -13.20 -5.64
C LEU A 125 2.59 -14.69 -5.39
N VAL A 126 1.94 -15.05 -4.28
CA VAL A 126 1.69 -16.43 -3.88
C VAL A 126 0.23 -16.63 -3.50
N SER A 127 -0.25 -17.86 -3.69
CA SER A 127 -1.51 -18.34 -3.17
C SER A 127 -1.23 -19.48 -2.21
N LEU A 128 -1.77 -19.43 -0.98
CA LEU A 128 -1.55 -20.42 0.05
C LEU A 128 -2.90 -20.95 0.55
N ILE A 129 -3.02 -22.26 0.74
CA ILE A 129 -4.18 -22.87 1.42
C ILE A 129 -3.73 -23.29 2.82
N VAL A 130 -4.20 -22.56 3.81
CA VAL A 130 -3.65 -22.63 5.17
C VAL A 130 -4.72 -22.84 6.22
N LYS A 131 -4.32 -23.46 7.33
CA LYS A 131 -5.12 -23.55 8.54
C LYS A 131 -4.62 -22.55 9.57
N ILE A 132 -5.53 -21.76 10.12
CA ILE A 132 -5.22 -20.78 11.17
C ILE A 132 -4.96 -21.52 12.48
N HIS A 133 -3.77 -21.31 13.05
CA HIS A 133 -3.38 -21.87 14.34
C HIS A 133 -3.67 -20.89 15.49
N ASP A 134 -3.32 -19.63 15.28
CA ASP A 134 -3.41 -18.60 16.30
C ASP A 134 -3.61 -17.22 15.65
N VAL A 135 -4.29 -16.33 16.37
CA VAL A 135 -4.66 -14.99 15.91
C VAL A 135 -4.10 -13.97 16.90
N GLY A 136 -3.21 -13.11 16.41
CA GLY A 136 -2.60 -12.05 17.20
C GLY A 136 -3.59 -10.92 17.54
N PRO A 137 -3.22 -10.01 18.45
CA PRO A 137 -4.04 -8.86 18.76
C PRO A 137 -4.13 -7.90 17.57
N ARG A 138 -5.25 -7.17 17.46
CA ARG A 138 -5.35 -6.00 16.58
C ARG A 138 -4.36 -4.92 17.03
N ILE A 139 -3.59 -4.40 16.08
CA ILE A 139 -2.64 -3.32 16.31
C ILE A 139 -2.77 -2.22 15.26
N GLY A 140 -2.49 -0.98 15.66
CA GLY A 140 -2.44 0.16 14.75
C GLY A 140 -1.05 0.30 14.11
N TYR A 141 -1.00 0.34 12.78
CA TYR A 141 0.21 0.55 11.99
C TYR A 141 0.20 1.92 11.33
N LEU A 142 1.21 2.75 11.63
CA LEU A 142 1.45 4.01 10.92
C LEU A 142 1.95 3.70 9.50
N LYS A 143 1.05 3.68 8.51
CA LYS A 143 1.37 3.37 7.11
C LYS A 143 1.96 4.57 6.37
N LYS A 144 1.43 5.78 6.62
CA LYS A 144 1.97 7.04 6.08
C LYS A 144 2.18 8.04 7.20
N ALA A 145 3.40 8.52 7.35
CA ALA A 145 3.77 9.53 8.32
C ALA A 145 3.84 10.89 7.64
N LEU A 146 3.05 11.86 8.11
CA LEU A 146 3.13 13.23 7.65
C LEU A 146 4.08 14.03 8.54
N TYR A 147 5.06 14.69 7.93
CA TYR A 147 5.93 15.65 8.59
C TYR A 147 5.58 17.06 8.13
N THR A 148 5.39 17.97 9.09
CA THR A 148 5.13 19.39 8.81
C THR A 148 6.26 20.24 9.36
N CYS A 149 6.77 21.16 8.55
CA CYS A 149 7.77 22.13 8.97
C CYS A 149 7.10 23.17 9.85
N ILE A 150 7.56 23.29 11.10
CA ILE A 150 7.00 24.26 12.06
C ILE A 150 7.29 25.73 11.70
N ALA A 151 8.24 25.98 10.79
CA ALA A 151 8.62 27.33 10.38
C ALA A 151 7.85 27.84 9.16
N CYS A 152 7.67 27.01 8.12
CA CYS A 152 7.05 27.41 6.85
C CYS A 152 5.77 26.65 6.50
N GLY A 153 5.36 25.67 7.31
CA GLY A 153 4.18 24.85 7.04
C GLY A 153 4.32 23.82 5.93
N HIS A 154 5.50 23.70 5.29
CA HIS A 154 5.75 22.69 4.26
C HIS A 154 5.51 21.27 4.78
N ARG A 155 4.86 20.45 3.97
CA ARG A 155 4.40 19.09 4.32
C ARG A 155 5.12 18.05 3.47
N GLU A 156 5.59 16.98 4.11
CA GLU A 156 6.24 15.84 3.46
C GLU A 156 5.65 14.53 3.99
N GLU A 157 5.12 13.71 3.09
CA GLU A 157 4.57 12.39 3.42
C GLU A 157 5.58 11.27 3.19
N ILE A 158 5.79 10.43 4.20
CA ILE A 158 6.74 9.33 4.16
C ILE A 158 6.00 8.01 4.39
N LYS A 159 6.00 7.14 3.36
CA LYS A 159 5.56 5.75 3.48
C LYS A 159 6.44 5.00 4.48
N GLN A 160 5.78 4.35 5.44
CA GLN A 160 6.43 3.54 6.46
C GLN A 160 6.45 2.06 6.04
N ARG A 161 7.16 1.24 6.80
CA ARG A 161 7.17 -0.23 6.63
C ARG A 161 6.83 -0.90 7.95
N ILE A 162 6.12 -2.02 7.86
CA ILE A 162 5.76 -2.86 9.01
C ILE A 162 7.04 -3.40 9.66
N ALA A 163 7.02 -3.51 10.99
CA ALA A 163 8.11 -4.03 11.83
C ALA A 163 9.50 -3.42 11.52
N ARG A 164 9.57 -2.17 11.06
CA ARG A 164 10.82 -1.42 10.85
C ARG A 164 10.83 -0.14 11.64
N GLU A 165 12.05 0.35 11.89
CA GLU A 165 12.23 1.69 12.44
C GLU A 165 11.56 2.74 11.55
N ARG A 166 10.87 3.68 12.20
CA ARG A 166 10.13 4.74 11.52
C ARG A 166 11.07 5.57 10.65
N LYS A 167 10.76 5.63 9.36
CA LYS A 167 11.45 6.52 8.41
C LYS A 167 11.07 7.97 8.69
N ARG A 168 12.07 8.85 8.59
CA ARG A 168 11.94 10.31 8.64
C ARG A 168 12.39 10.90 7.30
N PRO A 169 11.94 12.13 6.96
CA PRO A 169 12.51 12.90 5.85
C PRO A 169 14.03 12.93 5.91
N ARG A 170 14.67 12.88 4.73
CA ARG A 170 16.14 12.94 4.63
C ARG A 170 16.58 14.39 4.60
N GLY A 171 17.02 14.89 5.76
CA GLY A 171 17.55 16.25 5.89
C GLY A 171 16.48 17.29 6.24
N PRO A 172 16.79 18.59 6.07
CA PRO A 172 15.93 19.71 6.44
C PRO A 172 14.75 19.90 5.51
N CYS A 173 13.79 20.69 5.97
CA CYS A 173 12.71 21.19 5.14
C CYS A 173 13.28 21.86 3.88
N ARG A 174 12.89 21.35 2.71
CA ARG A 174 13.39 21.82 1.41
C ARG A 174 13.22 23.33 1.23
N VAL A 175 12.04 23.86 1.58
CA VAL A 175 11.72 25.28 1.47
C VAL A 175 12.63 26.13 2.35
N CYS A 176 12.77 25.78 3.64
CA CYS A 176 13.62 26.54 4.55
C CYS A 176 15.11 26.42 4.20
N LEU A 177 15.54 25.28 3.63
CA LEU A 177 16.90 25.11 3.16
C LEU A 177 17.16 26.01 1.94
N GLU A 178 16.28 25.98 0.94
CA GLU A 178 16.40 26.83 -0.26
C GLU A 178 16.42 28.33 0.11
N ASP A 179 15.60 28.75 1.08
CA ASP A 179 15.59 30.14 1.58
C ASP A 179 16.89 30.51 2.30
N ALA A 180 17.45 29.61 3.11
CA ALA A 180 18.72 29.81 3.79
C ALA A 180 19.90 29.85 2.81
N GLU A 181 19.90 28.99 1.79
CA GLU A 181 20.90 28.98 0.73
C GLU A 181 20.88 30.29 -0.06
N LYS A 182 19.70 30.81 -0.40
CA LYS A 182 19.57 32.13 -1.05
C LYS A 182 20.08 33.27 -0.17
N ALA A 183 19.76 33.25 1.12
CA ALA A 183 20.16 34.30 2.05
C ALA A 183 21.67 34.30 2.37
N LEU A 184 22.34 33.14 2.25
CA LEU A 184 23.74 32.94 2.59
C LEU A 184 24.63 32.66 1.37
N GLU A 185 24.16 32.99 0.15
CA GLU A 185 24.89 32.77 -1.11
C GLU A 185 25.43 31.32 -1.26
N GLY A 186 24.64 30.34 -0.82
CA GLY A 186 24.96 28.91 -0.88
C GLY A 186 25.82 28.40 0.28
N GLN A 187 26.29 29.24 1.20
CA GLN A 187 27.13 28.82 2.33
C GLN A 187 26.31 28.50 3.60
N VAL A 188 25.55 27.41 3.56
CA VAL A 188 24.83 26.92 4.75
C VAL A 188 25.77 26.13 5.65
N SER A 189 26.06 26.66 6.85
CA SER A 189 26.86 25.93 7.84
C SER A 189 26.18 24.65 8.31
N TYR A 190 26.96 23.64 8.71
CA TYR A 190 26.43 22.39 9.28
C TYR A 190 25.52 22.62 10.50
N SER A 191 25.85 23.61 11.33
CA SER A 191 25.04 23.96 12.51
C SER A 191 23.64 24.45 12.12
N LEU A 192 23.55 25.29 11.09
CA LEU A 192 22.27 25.77 10.54
C LEU A 192 21.51 24.62 9.88
N TYR A 193 22.19 23.80 9.09
CA TYR A 193 21.60 22.61 8.46
C TYR A 193 20.94 21.68 9.50
N LYS A 194 21.64 21.37 10.59
CA LYS A 194 21.09 20.55 11.69
C LYS A 194 19.91 21.20 12.40
N ARG A 195 19.91 22.53 12.53
CA ARG A 195 18.77 23.26 13.08
C ARG A 195 17.56 23.17 12.14
N LEU A 196 17.75 23.33 10.85
CA LEU A 196 16.68 23.22 9.85
C LEU A 196 16.11 21.79 9.77
N GLU A 197 16.94 20.76 9.98
CA GLU A 197 16.52 19.35 10.08
C GLU A 197 15.52 19.13 11.21
N SER A 198 15.69 19.83 12.33
CA SER A 198 14.78 19.73 13.49
C SER A 198 13.42 20.38 13.29
N LEU A 199 13.22 21.16 12.21
CA LEU A 199 11.96 21.87 11.96
C LEU A 199 10.85 20.94 11.42
N LEU A 200 11.21 19.83 10.76
CA LEU A 200 10.25 18.84 10.29
C LEU A 200 9.81 17.96 11.46
N GLN A 201 8.59 18.17 11.93
CA GLN A 201 8.00 17.41 13.03
C GLN A 201 6.88 16.51 12.54
N LEU A 202 6.77 15.33 13.16
CA LEU A 202 5.67 14.39 12.86
C LEU A 202 4.35 15.02 13.29
N THR A 203 3.41 15.09 12.36
CA THR A 203 2.05 15.57 12.61
C THR A 203 1.11 14.37 12.68
N ALA A 204 0.44 14.19 13.82
CA ALA A 204 -0.56 13.12 13.97
C ALA A 204 -1.76 13.36 13.03
N GLU A 205 -2.23 14.61 12.96
CA GLU A 205 -3.28 15.07 12.06
C GLU A 205 -2.79 15.01 10.60
N GLY A 206 -3.29 14.05 9.83
CA GLY A 206 -2.89 13.79 8.45
C GLY A 206 -1.91 12.62 8.29
N SER A 207 -1.39 12.05 9.39
CA SER A 207 -0.76 10.73 9.33
C SER A 207 -1.83 9.65 9.18
N PHE A 208 -1.57 8.64 8.35
CA PHE A 208 -2.52 7.56 8.09
C PHE A 208 -2.12 6.30 8.88
N TYR A 209 -3.00 5.89 9.78
CA TYR A 209 -2.92 4.64 10.53
C TYR A 209 -3.89 3.62 9.93
N GLN A 210 -3.45 2.36 9.88
CA GLN A 210 -4.21 1.23 9.40
C GLN A 210 -4.22 0.15 10.49
N ASP A 211 -5.38 -0.43 10.76
CA ASP A 211 -5.46 -1.61 11.62
C ASP A 211 -4.89 -2.81 10.88
N ILE A 212 -4.03 -3.57 11.56
CA ILE A 212 -3.47 -4.82 11.07
C ILE A 212 -3.56 -5.90 12.15
N GLN A 213 -3.54 -7.15 11.71
CA GLN A 213 -3.52 -8.31 12.59
C GLN A 213 -2.60 -9.38 12.00
N TYR A 214 -1.92 -10.13 12.88
CA TYR A 214 -1.07 -11.24 12.49
C TYR A 214 -1.82 -12.56 12.68
N LEU A 215 -1.89 -13.38 11.63
CA LEU A 215 -2.38 -14.75 11.70
C LEU A 215 -1.20 -15.71 11.66
N ASN A 216 -1.06 -16.56 12.65
CA ASN A 216 -0.11 -17.66 12.64
C ASN A 216 -0.78 -18.86 11.97
N VAL A 217 -0.20 -19.34 10.87
CA VAL A 217 -0.84 -20.35 10.02
C VAL A 217 0.12 -21.49 9.66
N HIS A 218 -0.45 -22.66 9.38
CA HIS A 218 0.26 -23.82 8.82
C HIS A 218 -0.37 -24.22 7.49
N ASP A 219 0.33 -25.02 6.69
CA ASP A 219 -0.27 -25.71 5.56
C ASP A 219 -1.51 -26.51 6.01
N ALA A 220 -2.63 -26.37 5.28
CA ALA A 220 -3.89 -26.99 5.68
C ALA A 220 -3.81 -28.54 5.75
N THR A 221 -2.93 -29.13 4.94
CA THR A 221 -2.70 -30.57 4.86
C THR A 221 -1.46 -31.04 5.64
N GLY A 222 -0.64 -30.11 6.14
CA GLY A 222 0.62 -30.39 6.83
C GLY A 222 0.42 -30.69 8.32
N GLN A 223 1.06 -31.74 8.83
CA GLN A 223 1.14 -32.02 10.27
C GLN A 223 2.49 -31.54 10.82
N ASN A 224 2.47 -30.73 11.89
CA ASN A 224 3.65 -30.26 12.64
C ASN A 224 4.67 -29.41 11.86
N GLU A 225 4.20 -28.53 10.96
CA GLU A 225 5.08 -27.60 10.27
C GLU A 225 5.31 -26.31 11.06
N GLN A 226 6.44 -25.64 10.85
CA GLN A 226 6.67 -24.32 11.45
C GLN A 226 5.64 -23.32 10.93
N PRO A 227 4.90 -22.62 11.81
CA PRO A 227 3.94 -21.64 11.37
C PRO A 227 4.65 -20.45 10.71
N ILE A 228 3.99 -19.86 9.72
CA ILE A 228 4.36 -18.53 9.22
C ILE A 228 3.34 -17.50 9.67
N GLN A 229 3.76 -16.24 9.64
CA GLN A 229 2.89 -15.12 9.92
C GLN A 229 2.30 -14.57 8.62
N ILE A 230 0.99 -14.42 8.60
CA ILE A 230 0.26 -13.66 7.59
C ILE A 230 -0.15 -12.33 8.20
N ILE A 231 0.09 -11.25 7.47
CA ILE A 231 -0.40 -9.93 7.83
C ILE A 231 -1.72 -9.71 7.10
N VAL A 232 -2.78 -9.45 7.85
CA VAL A 232 -4.07 -9.01 7.33
C VAL A 232 -4.32 -7.56 7.75
N ASP A 233 -5.03 -6.83 6.92
CA ASP A 233 -5.40 -5.44 7.16
C ASP A 233 -6.88 -5.20 6.87
N ASP A 234 -7.36 -4.02 7.25
CA ASP A 234 -8.67 -3.52 6.83
C ASP A 234 -9.84 -4.42 7.27
N GLU A 235 -10.73 -4.79 6.35
CA GLU A 235 -11.94 -5.57 6.61
C GLU A 235 -11.67 -7.00 7.07
N TYR A 236 -10.44 -7.50 6.91
CA TYR A 236 -10.01 -8.82 7.36
C TYR A 236 -9.58 -8.86 8.84
N VAL A 237 -9.39 -7.72 9.48
CA VAL A 237 -9.06 -7.64 10.90
C VAL A 237 -10.27 -8.08 11.74
N ASP A 238 -10.02 -8.87 12.78
CA ASP A 238 -11.02 -9.45 13.70
C ASP A 238 -12.06 -10.37 13.00
N ARG A 239 -11.80 -10.84 11.77
CA ARG A 239 -12.70 -11.74 11.02
C ARG A 239 -12.40 -13.23 11.14
N HIS A 240 -11.20 -13.59 11.60
CA HIS A 240 -10.69 -14.95 11.50
C HIS A 240 -10.51 -15.61 12.85
N GLN A 241 -10.70 -16.93 12.90
CA GLN A 241 -10.60 -17.74 14.11
C GLN A 241 -9.64 -18.93 13.95
N PRO A 242 -8.97 -19.36 15.04
CA PRO A 242 -8.19 -20.59 15.03
C PRO A 242 -9.03 -21.80 14.57
N GLY A 243 -8.45 -22.61 13.69
CA GLY A 243 -9.08 -23.80 13.12
C GLY A 243 -9.65 -23.62 11.72
N GLU A 244 -9.90 -22.37 11.29
CA GLU A 244 -10.38 -22.06 9.94
C GLU A 244 -9.37 -22.45 8.87
N ILE A 245 -9.88 -22.92 7.73
CA ILE A 245 -9.09 -23.20 6.52
C ILE A 245 -9.45 -22.14 5.49
N ILE A 246 -8.45 -21.38 5.06
CA ILE A 246 -8.62 -20.26 4.14
C ILE A 246 -7.57 -20.29 3.03
N ARG A 247 -7.93 -19.71 1.89
CA ARG A 247 -7.01 -19.46 0.79
C ARG A 247 -6.58 -18.01 0.84
N ILE A 248 -5.28 -17.78 0.96
CA ILE A 248 -4.67 -16.46 1.08
C ILE A 248 -3.89 -16.17 -0.20
N ASN A 249 -4.27 -15.10 -0.88
CA ASN A 249 -3.48 -14.55 -1.98
C ASN A 249 -2.72 -13.35 -1.46
N GLY A 250 -1.41 -13.30 -1.67
CA GLY A 250 -0.59 -12.28 -1.06
C GLY A 250 0.79 -12.15 -1.67
N ILE A 251 1.57 -11.26 -1.08
CA ILE A 251 2.96 -10.99 -1.48
C ILE A 251 3.86 -11.49 -0.35
N VAL A 252 4.95 -12.18 -0.71
CA VAL A 252 5.94 -12.63 0.28
C VAL A 252 6.79 -11.46 0.76
N TYR A 253 6.81 -11.25 2.08
CA TYR A 253 7.62 -10.25 2.77
C TYR A 253 8.70 -10.89 3.63
N ILE A 254 9.71 -10.08 3.93
CA ILE A 254 10.81 -10.45 4.82
C ILE A 254 10.95 -9.37 5.89
N ASP A 255 10.71 -9.74 7.13
CA ASP A 255 10.77 -8.86 8.29
C ASP A 255 11.89 -9.26 9.26
N PRO A 256 12.38 -8.33 10.11
CA PRO A 256 13.35 -8.66 11.12
C PRO A 256 12.65 -9.52 12.17
N ILE A 257 13.42 -10.29 12.91
CA ILE A 257 12.88 -11.00 14.05
C ILE A 257 12.35 -9.95 15.05
N PRO A 258 11.12 -10.10 15.57
CA PRO A 258 10.58 -9.26 16.63
C PRO A 258 11.57 -9.10 17.79
N ASP A 259 11.58 -7.94 18.43
CA ASP A 259 12.46 -7.58 19.56
C ASP A 259 13.97 -7.47 19.24
N ARG A 260 14.36 -7.49 17.95
CA ARG A 260 15.77 -7.34 17.54
C ARG A 260 15.95 -6.27 16.47
N ASN A 261 16.68 -5.21 16.82
CA ASN A 261 17.00 -4.15 15.86
C ASN A 261 18.13 -4.57 14.90
N PHE A 262 18.12 -3.96 13.71
CA PHE A 262 19.05 -4.19 12.58
C PHE A 262 20.54 -4.14 12.96
N ILE A 263 20.88 -3.38 14.00
CA ILE A 263 22.24 -3.18 14.50
C ILE A 263 22.82 -4.47 15.11
N LYS A 264 21.97 -5.44 15.51
CA LYS A 264 22.40 -6.64 16.26
C LYS A 264 22.02 -7.98 15.62
N ASP A 265 21.10 -8.03 14.66
CA ASP A 265 20.65 -9.30 14.06
C ASP A 265 20.31 -9.16 12.55
N THR A 266 20.98 -9.96 11.72
CA THR A 266 20.76 -10.02 10.27
C THR A 266 19.74 -11.08 9.87
N ARG A 267 19.31 -11.94 10.80
CA ARG A 267 18.29 -12.96 10.54
C ARG A 267 16.93 -12.33 10.32
N ARG A 268 16.11 -13.01 9.52
CA ARG A 268 14.81 -12.53 9.09
C ARG A 268 13.78 -13.64 9.15
N ILE A 269 12.52 -13.23 9.24
CA ILE A 269 11.36 -14.10 9.16
C ILE A 269 10.66 -13.89 7.82
N LEU A 270 10.18 -14.99 7.24
CA LEU A 270 9.27 -14.95 6.10
C LEU A 270 7.86 -14.69 6.60
N GLN A 271 7.17 -13.82 5.89
CA GLN A 271 5.78 -13.49 6.13
C GLN A 271 5.08 -13.34 4.79
N VAL A 272 3.76 -13.40 4.79
CA VAL A 272 2.97 -13.03 3.61
C VAL A 272 2.02 -11.91 4.01
N ARG A 273 1.96 -10.86 3.20
CA ARG A 273 0.95 -9.83 3.35
C ARG A 273 -0.22 -10.21 2.46
N ALA A 274 -1.37 -10.43 3.07
CA ALA A 274 -2.59 -10.78 2.35
C ALA A 274 -3.03 -9.61 1.47
N LEU A 275 -3.26 -9.89 0.19
CA LEU A 275 -3.99 -9.01 -0.73
C LEU A 275 -5.47 -9.35 -0.70
N SER A 276 -5.81 -10.64 -0.66
CA SER A 276 -7.19 -11.13 -0.50
C SER A 276 -7.22 -12.47 0.24
N ILE A 277 -8.38 -12.77 0.83
CA ILE A 277 -8.68 -14.04 1.50
C ILE A 277 -9.97 -14.61 0.94
N GLN A 278 -9.98 -15.91 0.64
CA GLN A 278 -11.11 -16.65 0.10
C GLN A 278 -11.40 -17.86 1.00
N GLU A 279 -12.68 -18.19 1.17
CA GLU A 279 -13.07 -19.45 1.81
C GLU A 279 -12.72 -20.64 0.90
N VAL A 280 -12.29 -21.74 1.50
CA VAL A 280 -12.02 -22.99 0.79
C VAL A 280 -13.22 -23.91 0.98
N SER A 281 -13.92 -24.20 -0.13
CA SER A 281 -15.06 -25.12 -0.17
C SER A 281 -14.65 -26.59 -0.15
#